data_AF-A0A7Y7V9E5-F1
#
_entry.id   AF-A0A7Y7V9E5-F1
#
_cell.length_a   1.000
_cell.length_b   1.000
_cell.length_c   1.000
_cell.angle_alpha   90.00
_cell.angle_beta   90.00
_cell.angle_gamma   90.00
#
_symmetry.space_group_name_H-M   'P 1'
#
loop_
_entity.id
_entity.type
_entity.pdbx_description
1 polymer ?
#
loop_
_entity_poly.entity_id
_entity_poly.type
_entity_poly.pdbx_seq_one_letter_code
_entity_poly.pdbx_strand_id
1 'polypeptide(L)' 'MTGLDEKNRRLACWYELLSNPLNTGTLDAWHRELRREVYQLKTLGLIDASEAYELRKLANAAYGD' A
#
# COMPACT_ATOMS: atom_id res chain seq x y z
N MET A 1 19.57 3.01 -12.98
CA MET A 1 18.56 2.35 -12.13
C MET A 1 17.26 2.34 -12.90
N THR A 2 16.83 1.16 -13.33
CA THR A 2 15.68 0.95 -14.23
C THR A 2 14.38 1.04 -13.42
N GLY A 3 13.25 1.36 -14.07
CA GLY A 3 11.95 1.50 -13.40
C GLY A 3 11.46 0.23 -12.65
N LEU A 4 12.09 -0.92 -12.88
CA LEU A 4 11.81 -2.18 -12.20
C LEU A 4 12.31 -2.18 -10.74
N ASP A 5 13.50 -1.62 -10.49
CA ASP A 5 14.07 -1.53 -9.14
C ASP A 5 13.24 -0.60 -8.25
N GLU A 6 12.77 0.51 -8.82
CA GLU A 6 11.91 1.48 -8.17
C GLU A 6 10.54 0.86 -7.79
N LYS A 7 9.98 0.03 -8.69
CA LYS A 7 8.74 -0.72 -8.44
C LYS A 7 8.92 -1.74 -7.30
N ASN A 8 9.99 -2.52 -7.33
CA ASN A 8 10.28 -3.52 -6.30
C ASN A 8 10.51 -2.87 -4.93
N ARG A 9 11.21 -1.74 -4.88
CA ARG A 9 11.42 -0.99 -3.62
C ARG A 9 10.12 -0.49 -3.02
N ARG A 10 9.19 0.01 -3.84
CA ARG A 10 7.86 0.45 -3.39
C ARG A 10 7.02 -0.70 -2.86
N LEU A 11 7.02 -1.84 -3.57
CA LEU A 11 6.34 -3.05 -3.10
C LEU A 11 6.91 -3.55 -1.76
N ALA A 12 8.23 -3.47 -1.58
CA ALA A 12 8.88 -3.83 -0.32
C ALA A 12 8.48 -2.90 0.84
N CYS A 13 8.52 -1.58 0.65
CA CYS A 13 7.99 -0.62 1.65
C CYS A 13 6.52 -0.91 1.99
N TRP A 14 5.75 -1.32 1.00
CA TRP A 14 4.35 -1.68 1.16
C TRP A 14 4.13 -2.94 1.99
N TYR A 15 4.93 -3.99 1.73
CA TYR A 15 4.91 -5.19 2.57
C TYR A 15 5.30 -4.88 4.01
N GLU A 16 6.24 -3.97 4.24
CA GLU A 16 6.59 -3.53 5.60
C GLU A 16 5.43 -2.77 6.28
N LEU A 17 4.74 -1.88 5.56
CA LEU A 17 3.54 -1.19 6.04
C LEU A 17 2.39 -2.16 6.36
N LEU A 18 2.20 -3.19 5.53
CA LEU A 18 1.21 -4.25 5.75
C LEU A 18 1.56 -5.17 6.93
N SER A 19 2.85 -5.42 7.13
CA SER A 19 3.37 -6.29 8.19
C SER A 19 3.33 -5.62 9.57
N ASN A 20 3.27 -4.28 9.64
CA ASN A 20 3.37 -3.57 10.92
C ASN A 20 2.29 -2.47 11.11
N PRO A 21 1.05 -2.86 11.45
CA PRO A 21 -0.07 -1.95 11.68
C PRO A 21 0.12 -1.11 12.96
N LEU A 22 0.99 -1.56 13.87
CA LEU A 22 1.21 -0.97 15.19
C LEU A 22 1.98 0.37 15.16
N ASN A 23 2.60 0.72 14.03
CA ASN A 23 3.35 1.97 13.91
C ASN A 23 2.45 3.21 13.75
N THR A 24 1.20 2.99 13.38
CA THR A 24 0.15 4.01 13.32
C THR A 24 -0.86 3.67 14.40
N GLY A 25 -0.87 4.40 15.52
CA GLY A 25 -1.53 4.02 16.78
C GLY A 25 -3.02 3.63 16.77
N THR A 26 -3.71 3.61 15.62
CA THR A 26 -5.03 3.00 15.42
C THR A 26 -5.15 2.37 14.03
N LEU A 27 -5.96 1.31 13.91
CA LEU A 27 -6.30 0.64 12.64
C LEU A 27 -6.90 1.58 11.60
N ASP A 28 -7.71 2.55 12.02
CA ASP A 28 -8.27 3.58 11.12
C ASP A 28 -7.19 4.51 10.57
N ALA A 29 -6.25 4.96 11.39
CA ALA A 29 -5.13 5.79 10.95
C ALA A 29 -4.25 5.02 9.96
N TRP A 30 -3.99 3.74 10.25
CA TRP A 30 -3.29 2.83 9.36
C TRP A 30 -4.00 2.73 8.00
N HIS A 31 -5.30 2.41 7.99
CA HIS A 31 -6.11 2.33 6.77
C HIS A 31 -6.12 3.64 5.96
N ARG A 32 -6.09 4.79 6.64
CA ARG A 32 -6.10 6.11 5.99
C ARG A 32 -4.80 6.40 5.27
N GLU A 33 -3.66 6.13 5.91
CA GLU A 33 -2.34 6.28 5.29
C GLU A 33 -2.17 5.29 4.12
N LEU A 34 -2.66 4.06 4.28
CA LEU A 34 -2.64 3.05 3.23
C LEU A 34 -3.41 3.50 1.97
N ARG A 35 -4.63 4.03 2.15
CA ARG A 35 -5.41 4.58 1.02
C ARG A 35 -4.71 5.77 0.38
N ARG A 36 -4.08 6.63 1.18
CA ARG A 36 -3.35 7.80 0.70
C ARG A 36 -2.17 7.39 -0.17
N GLU A 37 -1.40 6.39 0.24
CA GLU A 37 -0.30 5.87 -0.56
C GLU A 37 -0.79 5.21 -1.86
N VAL A 38 -1.80 4.34 -1.84
CA VAL A 38 -2.36 3.74 -3.07
C VAL A 38 -2.82 4.83 -4.04
N TYR A 39 -3.48 5.87 -3.52
CA TYR A 39 -3.95 6.98 -4.33
C TYR A 39 -2.79 7.78 -4.95
N GLN A 40 -1.72 8.03 -4.20
CA GLN A 40 -0.52 8.69 -4.72
C GLN A 40 0.16 7.84 -5.79
N LEU A 41 0.33 6.53 -5.56
CA LEU A 41 0.92 5.60 -6.53
C LEU A 41 0.11 5.57 -7.84
N LYS A 42 -1.22 5.53 -7.74
CA LYS A 42 -2.12 5.58 -8.90
C LYS A 42 -2.00 6.92 -9.63
N THR A 43 -1.95 8.04 -8.89
CA THR A 43 -1.83 9.39 -9.46
C THR A 43 -0.50 9.58 -10.20
N LEU A 44 0.57 8.99 -9.69
CA LEU A 44 1.88 8.99 -10.32
C LEU A 44 2.00 8.00 -11.50
N GLY A 45 0.94 7.25 -11.81
CA GLY A 45 0.94 6.25 -12.88
C GLY A 45 1.85 5.05 -12.61
N LEU A 46 2.20 4.82 -11.34
CA LEU A 46 3.14 3.79 -10.92
C LEU A 46 2.49 2.43 -10.72
N ILE A 47 1.17 2.44 -10.47
CA ILE A 47 0.34 1.26 -10.37
C ILE A 47 -0.93 1.46 -11.20
N ASP A 48 -1.45 0.39 -11.77
CA ASP A 48 -2.73 0.41 -12.47
C ASP A 48 -3.93 0.23 -11.51
N ALA A 49 -5.14 0.33 -12.05
CA ALA A 49 -6.37 0.21 -11.25
C ALA A 49 -6.58 -1.20 -10.67
N SER A 50 -6.08 -2.24 -11.34
CA SER A 50 -6.14 -3.63 -10.87
C SER A 50 -5.14 -3.86 -9.74
N GLU A 51 -3.91 -3.34 -9.88
CA GLU A 51 -2.91 -3.36 -8.81
C GLU A 51 -3.42 -2.61 -7.58
N ALA A 52 -4.01 -1.41 -7.76
CA ALA A 52 -4.63 -0.66 -6.67
C ALA A 52 -5.78 -1.43 -5.98
N TYR A 53 -6.56 -2.21 -6.74
CA TYR A 53 -7.65 -3.03 -6.20
C TYR A 53 -7.14 -4.21 -5.37
N GLU A 54 -6.17 -4.97 -5.89
CA GLU A 54 -5.56 -6.09 -5.16
C GLU A 54 -4.86 -5.61 -3.88
N LEU A 55 -4.17 -4.47 -3.92
CA LEU A 55 -3.57 -3.85 -2.73
C LEU A 55 -4.62 -3.53 -1.66
N ARG A 56 -5.76 -2.98 -2.08
CA ARG A 56 -6.86 -2.66 -1.16
C ARG A 56 -7.50 -3.91 -0.56
N LYS A 57 -7.63 -4.97 -1.36
CA LYS A 57 -8.15 -6.27 -0.94
C LYS A 57 -7.24 -6.94 0.09
N LEU A 58 -5.92 -6.92 -0.12
CA LEU A 58 -4.95 -7.47 0.83
C LEU A 58 -4.99 -6.74 2.19
N ALA A 59 -5.05 -5.41 2.18
CA ALA A 59 -5.19 -4.63 3.39
C ALA A 59 -6.47 -4.99 4.17
N ASN A 60 -7.59 -5.09 3.44
CA ASN A 60 -8.88 -5.45 4.02
C ASN A 60 -8.90 -6.92 4.50
N ALA A 61 -8.15 -7.83 3.87
CA ALA A 61 -8.05 -9.22 4.30
C ALA A 61 -7.17 -9.39 5.55
N ALA A 62 -6.12 -8.57 5.70
CA ALA A 62 -5.23 -8.63 6.84
C ALA A 62 -5.83 -8.01 8.11
N TYR A 63 -6.76 -7.06 7.96
CA TYR A 63 -7.24 -6.22 9.08
C TYR A 63 -8.73 -5.85 9.05
N GLY A 64 -9.49 -6.37 8.10
CA GLY A 64 -10.93 -6.19 8.05
C GLY A 64 -11.63 -7.16 9.00
N ASP A 65 -11.91 -6.68 10.19
CA ASP A 65 -13.07 -7.08 11.01
C ASP A 65 -14.03 -5.88 11.09
#